data_AF-A0A382LW06-F1
#
_entry.id   AF-A0A382LW06-F1
#
_cell.length_a   1.000
_cell.length_b   1.000
_cell.length_c   1.000
_cell.angle_alpha   90.00
_cell.angle_beta   90.00
_cell.angle_gamma   90.00
#
_symmetry.space_group_name_H-M   'P 1'
#
loop_
_entity.id
_entity.type
_entity.pdbx_description
1 polymer ?
#
loop_
_entity_poly.entity_id
_entity_poly.type
_entity_poly.pdbx_seq_one_letter_code
_entity_poly.pdbx_strand_id
1 'polypeptide(L)'
;MTSNSSVVSQPLLTADGIPLKVSLQRSMRRNKLRAIGLVLPPLLFLLLLFIIPIGNLLTRSVDDQLINYQMPLTFRIIEKWDRQSLPEEELFDAMSFDLATINKLLITNNSGTQVDPDDPGWRVKIPKRGPYKEPILQINPIWGEVETWLPLSKIVQNALDYQGSKKERRNVEKRAKFELCSYLTPLKNAACSKLFKELKGWDQQTVPDEKFFKALYKDLSSAHKFLAGKSSTRLNYEKPGWKSLIKKSVRNIKKIENPPFKEAMIKIDKRWGDVAFWQSLVVMKDPYTSGYFLNAFDRKFDERKNIVMQPDERQVYVMLWWRTLLLSFIVTMGCLLLAYPTAHLLATLPLRYSNLLMICVLMPFWTS
;
A
#
# COMPACT_ATOMS: atom_id res chain seq x y z
N MET A 1 65.83 36.58 45.29
CA MET A 1 65.89 36.12 43.88
C MET A 1 66.34 34.67 43.87
N THR A 2 65.41 33.74 43.68
CA THR A 2 65.70 32.34 43.31
C THR A 2 64.87 32.05 42.09
N SER A 3 65.54 31.90 40.95
CA SER A 3 64.94 31.72 39.63
C SER A 3 64.39 30.31 39.48
N ASN A 4 63.07 30.19 39.29
CA ASN A 4 62.39 28.98 38.85
C ASN A 4 62.84 28.63 37.42
N SER A 5 63.59 27.54 37.27
CA SER A 5 63.83 26.89 35.99
C SER A 5 62.61 26.04 35.61
N SER A 6 61.74 26.61 34.78
CA SER A 6 60.65 25.88 34.12
C SER A 6 61.25 24.88 33.13
N VAL A 7 61.17 23.58 33.44
CA VAL A 7 61.52 22.50 32.51
C VAL A 7 60.48 22.51 31.38
N VAL A 8 60.86 23.10 30.25
CA VAL A 8 60.04 23.05 29.02
C VAL A 8 60.10 21.62 28.50
N SER A 9 59.00 20.87 28.64
CA SER A 9 58.87 19.53 28.06
C SER A 9 58.93 19.64 26.54
N GLN A 10 60.09 19.35 25.94
CA GLN A 10 60.23 19.38 24.49
C GLN A 10 59.31 18.31 23.88
N PRO A 11 58.52 18.66 22.84
CA PRO A 11 57.60 17.71 22.23
C PRO A 11 58.39 16.56 21.60
N LEU A 12 58.03 15.31 21.92
CA LEU A 12 58.60 14.14 21.28
C LEU A 12 58.36 14.22 19.77
N LEU A 13 59.44 14.29 18.99
CA LEU A 13 59.41 14.41 17.52
C LEU A 13 59.62 13.02 16.90
N THR A 14 58.99 12.77 15.75
CA THR A 14 59.32 11.61 14.90
C THR A 14 60.64 11.84 14.15
N ALA A 15 61.19 10.81 13.51
CA ALA A 15 62.46 10.89 12.75
C ALA A 15 62.52 12.03 11.71
N ASP A 16 61.36 12.46 11.22
CA ASP A 16 61.21 13.55 10.24
C ASP A 16 60.98 14.95 10.87
N GLY A 17 61.17 15.12 12.19
CA GLY A 17 61.04 16.42 12.90
C GLY A 17 59.62 16.89 13.18
N ILE A 18 58.60 16.09 12.87
CA ILE A 18 57.18 16.40 13.10
C ILE A 18 56.78 15.97 14.54
N PRO A 19 55.99 16.79 15.28
CA PRO A 19 55.48 16.39 16.59
C PRO A 19 54.71 15.06 16.53
N LEU A 20 55.05 14.11 17.40
CA LEU A 20 54.48 12.76 17.44
C LEU A 20 52.95 12.75 17.53
N LYS A 21 52.36 13.73 18.23
CA LYS A 21 50.91 13.89 18.35
C LYS A 21 50.24 14.11 16.98
N VAL A 22 50.88 14.88 16.09
CA VAL A 22 50.36 15.21 14.76
C VAL A 22 50.49 14.01 13.81
N SER A 23 51.63 13.32 13.84
CA SER A 23 51.84 12.11 13.02
C SER A 23 50.91 10.97 13.46
N LEU A 24 50.71 10.79 14.77
CA LEU A 24 49.78 9.80 15.33
C LEU A 24 48.33 10.10 14.95
N GLN A 25 47.88 11.36 15.06
CA GLN A 25 46.54 11.76 14.62
C GLN A 25 46.32 11.55 13.11
N ARG A 26 47.32 11.85 12.27
CA ARG A 26 47.24 11.63 10.82
C ARG A 26 47.16 10.14 10.47
N SER A 27 47.95 9.31 11.16
CA SER A 27 47.92 7.85 11.02
C SER A 27 46.59 7.26 11.50
N MET A 28 46.10 7.70 12.67
CA MET A 28 44.80 7.29 13.21
C MET A 28 43.64 7.68 12.29
N ARG A 29 43.62 8.89 11.71
CA ARG A 29 42.58 9.31 10.76
C ARG A 29 42.58 8.42 9.52
N ARG A 30 43.76 8.06 8.99
CA ARG A 30 43.89 7.16 7.84
C ARG A 30 43.39 5.75 8.16
N ASN A 31 43.72 5.22 9.34
CA ASN A 31 43.22 3.92 9.79
C ASN A 31 41.71 3.94 10.06
N LYS A 32 41.16 5.02 10.64
CA LYS A 32 39.72 5.17 10.89
C LYS A 32 38.94 5.27 9.58
N LEU A 33 39.46 6.00 8.59
CA LEU A 33 38.88 6.05 7.24
C LEU A 33 38.92 4.70 6.54
N ARG A 34 40.01 3.94 6.67
CA ARG A 34 40.09 2.56 6.15
C ARG A 34 39.11 1.62 6.84
N ALA A 35 38.99 1.68 8.17
CA ALA A 35 38.03 0.90 8.93
C ALA A 35 36.59 1.24 8.54
N ILE A 36 36.25 2.53 8.43
CA ILE A 36 34.95 2.97 7.92
C ILE A 36 34.73 2.46 6.49
N GLY A 37 35.74 2.56 5.61
CA GLY A 37 35.67 2.06 4.24
C GLY A 37 35.43 0.55 4.15
N LEU A 38 35.92 -0.24 5.11
CA LEU A 38 35.67 -1.68 5.18
C LEU A 38 34.26 -2.02 5.72
N VAL A 39 33.72 -1.20 6.62
CA VAL A 39 32.40 -1.42 7.25
C VAL A 39 31.26 -0.79 6.45
N LEU A 40 31.53 0.27 5.68
CA LEU A 40 30.51 1.02 4.96
C LEU A 40 29.77 0.18 3.90
N PRO A 41 30.42 -0.64 3.05
CA PRO A 41 29.70 -1.47 2.09
C PRO A 41 28.72 -2.46 2.72
N PRO A 42 29.09 -3.31 3.71
CA PRO A 42 28.12 -4.20 4.35
C PRO A 42 27.05 -3.45 5.15
N LEU A 43 27.38 -2.30 5.76
CA LEU A 43 26.38 -1.44 6.42
C LEU A 43 25.37 -0.89 5.43
N LEU A 44 25.81 -0.33 4.30
CA LEU A 44 24.93 0.17 3.24
C LEU A 44 24.08 -0.95 2.65
N PHE A 45 24.66 -2.12 2.42
CA PHE A 45 23.93 -3.29 1.96
C PHE A 45 22.79 -3.67 2.93
N LEU A 46 23.07 -3.69 4.23
CA LEU A 46 22.06 -3.95 5.27
C LEU A 46 21.01 -2.84 5.29
N LEU A 47 21.40 -1.57 5.30
CA LEU A 47 20.46 -0.44 5.27
C LEU A 47 19.54 -0.52 4.06
N LEU A 48 20.07 -0.81 2.87
CA LEU A 48 19.26 -0.93 1.66
C LEU A 48 18.29 -2.12 1.74
N LEU A 49 18.74 -3.28 2.21
CA LEU A 49 17.89 -4.47 2.32
C LEU A 49 16.83 -4.40 3.42
N PHE A 50 17.06 -3.64 4.49
CA PHE A 50 16.08 -3.51 5.57
C PHE A 50 15.24 -2.25 5.43
N ILE A 51 15.86 -1.07 5.24
CA ILE A 51 15.13 0.21 5.23
C ILE A 51 14.23 0.32 4.00
N ILE A 52 14.68 -0.08 2.80
CA ILE A 52 13.85 0.07 1.60
C ILE A 52 12.62 -0.85 1.68
N PRO A 53 12.71 -2.16 1.98
CA PRO A 53 11.53 -3.00 2.14
C PRO A 53 10.62 -2.57 3.29
N ILE A 54 11.16 -2.14 4.43
CA ILE A 54 10.35 -1.62 5.54
C ILE A 54 9.62 -0.35 5.10
N GLY A 55 10.31 0.60 4.47
CA GLY A 55 9.70 1.81 3.92
C GLY A 55 8.59 1.49 2.92
N ASN A 56 8.82 0.54 2.00
CA ASN A 56 7.82 0.06 1.05
C ASN A 56 6.61 -0.61 1.70
N LEU A 57 6.80 -1.29 2.83
CA LEU A 57 5.69 -1.86 3.60
C LEU A 57 4.91 -0.79 4.36
N LEU A 58 5.60 0.21 4.92
CA LEU A 58 4.98 1.33 5.61
C LEU A 58 4.13 2.17 4.65
N THR A 59 4.62 2.48 3.44
CA THR A 59 3.85 3.25 2.44
C THR A 59 2.58 2.52 1.97
N ARG A 60 2.64 1.19 1.81
CA ARG A 60 1.46 0.37 1.51
C ARG A 60 0.42 0.37 2.61
N SER A 61 0.83 0.66 3.84
CA SER A 61 -0.06 0.75 5.00
C SER A 61 -0.78 2.09 5.08
N VAL A 62 -0.57 3.02 4.13
CA VAL A 62 -1.21 4.35 4.10
C VAL A 62 -2.13 4.51 2.88
N ASP A 63 -2.04 3.58 1.93
CA ASP A 63 -2.74 3.62 0.64
C ASP A 63 -4.15 3.00 0.74
N ASP A 64 -5.17 3.83 0.51
CA ASP A 64 -6.59 3.44 0.47
C ASP A 64 -7.25 3.80 -0.89
N GLN A 65 -6.45 3.83 -1.95
CA GLN A 65 -6.91 4.29 -3.27
C GLN A 65 -7.97 3.39 -3.88
N LEU A 66 -7.98 2.08 -3.59
CA LEU A 66 -8.95 1.15 -4.18
C LEU A 66 -10.40 1.48 -3.84
N ILE A 67 -10.67 2.03 -2.66
CA ILE A 67 -12.02 2.46 -2.32
C ILE A 67 -12.41 3.70 -3.14
N ASN A 68 -11.47 4.62 -3.37
CA ASN A 68 -11.69 5.83 -4.16
C ASN A 68 -12.06 5.54 -5.62
N TYR A 69 -11.54 4.47 -6.21
CA TYR A 69 -11.96 4.00 -7.53
C TYR A 69 -13.25 3.15 -7.49
N GLN A 70 -13.59 2.60 -6.32
CA GLN A 70 -14.83 1.85 -6.16
C GLN A 70 -16.03 2.77 -5.93
N MET A 71 -15.86 3.87 -5.20
CA MET A 71 -16.90 4.84 -4.87
C MET A 71 -16.50 6.28 -5.22
N PRO A 72 -16.05 6.55 -6.47
CA PRO A 72 -15.57 7.87 -6.84
C PRO A 72 -16.69 8.92 -6.74
N LEU A 73 -17.88 8.62 -7.24
CA LEU A 73 -18.97 9.60 -7.29
C LEU A 73 -19.43 9.96 -5.88
N THR A 74 -19.65 8.95 -5.04
CA THR A 74 -20.03 9.11 -3.62
C THR A 74 -19.01 9.98 -2.90
N PHE A 75 -17.71 9.67 -3.03
CA PHE A 75 -16.66 10.42 -2.32
C PHE A 75 -16.48 11.83 -2.83
N ARG A 76 -16.81 12.10 -4.09
CA ARG A 76 -16.77 13.44 -4.66
C ARG A 76 -17.83 14.37 -4.07
N ILE A 77 -18.99 13.83 -3.68
CA ILE A 77 -20.14 14.62 -3.20
C ILE A 77 -20.39 14.49 -1.69
N ILE A 78 -19.83 13.48 -1.00
CA ILE A 78 -20.06 13.22 0.44
C ILE A 78 -19.70 14.39 1.34
N GLU A 79 -18.85 15.31 0.88
CA GLU A 79 -18.46 16.50 1.66
C GLU A 79 -19.61 17.49 1.86
N LYS A 80 -20.60 17.50 0.96
CA LYS A 80 -21.79 18.37 1.07
C LYS A 80 -22.72 17.95 2.22
N TRP A 81 -22.65 16.70 2.66
CA TRP A 81 -23.54 16.14 3.66
C TRP A 81 -23.13 16.54 5.09
N ASP A 82 -24.12 16.90 5.91
CA ASP A 82 -23.96 17.41 7.29
C ASP A 82 -23.50 16.35 8.31
N ARG A 83 -23.63 15.07 7.98
CA ARG A 83 -23.26 13.91 8.79
C ARG A 83 -24.10 13.71 10.06
N GLN A 84 -25.23 14.39 10.19
CA GLN A 84 -26.08 14.32 11.39
C GLN A 84 -27.27 13.39 11.18
N SER A 85 -27.90 13.47 10.02
CA SER A 85 -29.02 12.61 9.64
C SER A 85 -28.66 11.71 8.46
N LEU A 86 -29.57 10.82 8.06
CA LEU A 86 -29.40 10.10 6.81
C LEU A 86 -29.19 11.08 5.65
N PRO A 87 -28.30 10.75 4.71
CA PRO A 87 -28.03 11.65 3.61
C PRO A 87 -29.25 11.80 2.70
N GLU A 88 -29.19 12.85 1.89
CA GLU A 88 -30.18 13.16 0.86
C GLU A 88 -30.10 12.19 -0.32
N GLU A 89 -31.12 12.22 -1.16
CA GLU A 89 -31.28 11.33 -2.31
C GLU A 89 -30.07 11.39 -3.27
N GLU A 90 -29.43 12.56 -3.43
CA GLU A 90 -28.22 12.74 -4.27
C GLU A 90 -27.09 11.77 -3.88
N LEU A 91 -26.86 11.56 -2.58
CA LEU A 91 -25.79 10.66 -2.11
C LEU A 91 -26.16 9.19 -2.27
N PHE A 92 -27.44 8.84 -2.13
CA PHE A 92 -27.93 7.51 -2.42
C PHE A 92 -27.85 7.18 -3.91
N ASP A 93 -28.17 8.15 -4.78
CA ASP A 93 -28.04 8.03 -6.23
C ASP A 93 -26.58 7.77 -6.62
N ALA A 94 -25.65 8.57 -6.10
CA ALA A 94 -24.21 8.39 -6.32
C ALA A 94 -23.69 7.03 -5.87
N MET A 95 -24.05 6.61 -4.64
CA MET A 95 -23.71 5.28 -4.13
C MET A 95 -24.28 4.18 -5.01
N SER A 96 -25.49 4.39 -5.54
CA SER A 96 -26.13 3.41 -6.41
C SER A 96 -25.34 3.21 -7.70
N PHE A 97 -24.92 4.31 -8.34
CA PHE A 97 -24.09 4.26 -9.54
C PHE A 97 -22.75 3.58 -9.26
N ASP A 98 -22.03 4.02 -8.22
CA ASP A 98 -20.74 3.45 -7.84
C ASP A 98 -20.77 1.93 -7.64
N LEU A 99 -21.86 1.40 -7.08
CA LEU A 99 -22.04 -0.04 -6.87
C LEU A 99 -22.55 -0.78 -8.12
N ALA A 100 -23.47 -0.18 -8.87
CA ALA A 100 -24.20 -0.84 -9.93
C ALA A 100 -23.43 -0.88 -11.27
N THR A 101 -22.79 0.24 -11.62
CA THR A 101 -22.29 0.46 -12.97
C THR A 101 -20.79 0.20 -13.11
N ILE A 102 -20.40 -0.26 -14.30
CA ILE A 102 -18.99 -0.35 -14.69
C ILE A 102 -18.50 0.94 -15.33
N ASN A 103 -19.40 1.90 -15.61
CA ASN A 103 -19.11 3.13 -16.37
C ASN A 103 -17.99 3.95 -15.74
N LYS A 104 -17.81 3.87 -14.42
CA LYS A 104 -16.65 4.45 -13.73
C LYS A 104 -15.30 3.99 -14.30
N LEU A 105 -15.20 2.80 -14.88
CA LEU A 105 -13.96 2.33 -15.54
C LEU A 105 -13.81 2.82 -16.98
N LEU A 106 -14.83 3.50 -17.52
CA LEU A 106 -14.91 4.01 -18.89
C LEU A 106 -14.93 5.55 -18.94
N ILE A 107 -15.26 6.21 -17.83
CA ILE A 107 -15.19 7.66 -17.63
C ILE A 107 -13.75 8.08 -17.35
N THR A 108 -13.35 9.26 -17.83
CA THR A 108 -12.03 9.86 -17.58
C THR A 108 -11.89 10.31 -16.13
N ASN A 109 -10.67 10.26 -15.58
CA ASN A 109 -10.37 10.74 -14.22
C ASN A 109 -11.28 10.12 -13.14
N ASN A 110 -11.42 8.80 -13.14
CA ASN A 110 -12.39 8.04 -12.35
C ASN A 110 -12.05 7.81 -10.86
N SER A 111 -11.38 8.76 -10.21
CA SER A 111 -11.07 8.72 -8.78
C SER A 111 -11.91 9.73 -8.02
N GLY A 112 -12.28 9.45 -6.76
CA GLY A 112 -13.15 10.31 -5.96
C GLY A 112 -12.70 11.78 -5.81
N THR A 113 -11.41 12.07 -6.00
CA THR A 113 -10.87 13.44 -5.96
C THR A 113 -10.94 14.18 -7.30
N GLN A 114 -11.12 13.49 -8.42
CA GLN A 114 -10.98 14.05 -9.77
C GLN A 114 -12.20 13.79 -10.67
N VAL A 115 -13.08 12.87 -10.27
CA VAL A 115 -14.25 12.49 -11.04
C VAL A 115 -15.22 13.66 -11.18
N ASP A 116 -15.79 13.80 -12.37
CA ASP A 116 -16.88 14.73 -12.63
C ASP A 116 -18.22 14.08 -12.21
N PRO A 117 -18.95 14.66 -11.23
CA PRO A 117 -20.26 14.16 -10.84
C PRO A 117 -21.34 14.33 -11.90
N ASP A 118 -21.17 15.31 -12.78
CA ASP A 118 -22.19 15.70 -13.76
C ASP A 118 -22.01 14.99 -15.12
N ASP A 119 -20.99 14.14 -15.23
CA ASP A 119 -20.71 13.36 -16.43
C ASP A 119 -21.94 12.51 -16.84
N PRO A 120 -22.50 12.70 -18.05
CA PRO A 120 -23.70 11.99 -18.49
C PRO A 120 -23.46 10.48 -18.63
N GLY A 121 -22.20 10.06 -18.78
CA GLY A 121 -21.76 8.67 -18.86
C GLY A 121 -22.16 7.83 -17.65
N TRP A 122 -22.37 8.43 -16.48
CA TRP A 122 -22.90 7.71 -15.31
C TRP A 122 -24.26 7.07 -15.56
N ARG A 123 -25.11 7.72 -16.35
CA ARG A 123 -26.50 7.32 -16.58
C ARG A 123 -26.69 6.42 -17.80
N VAL A 124 -25.64 6.22 -18.60
CA VAL A 124 -25.69 5.36 -19.79
C VAL A 124 -25.85 3.90 -19.40
N LYS A 125 -26.92 3.25 -19.89
CA LYS A 125 -27.20 1.83 -19.63
C LYS A 125 -26.54 0.96 -20.69
N ILE A 126 -25.53 0.17 -20.30
CA ILE A 126 -24.94 -0.85 -21.18
C ILE A 126 -25.76 -2.15 -21.13
N PRO A 127 -26.32 -2.63 -22.25
CA PRO A 127 -27.07 -3.88 -22.28
C PRO A 127 -26.22 -5.10 -21.89
N LYS A 128 -26.79 -6.03 -21.10
CA LYS A 128 -26.06 -7.23 -20.65
C LYS A 128 -25.63 -8.17 -21.79
N ARG A 129 -26.33 -8.12 -22.92
CA ARG A 129 -26.15 -8.98 -24.10
C ARG A 129 -25.61 -8.22 -25.32
N GLY A 130 -25.38 -6.93 -25.21
CA GLY A 130 -25.01 -6.05 -26.32
C GLY A 130 -26.22 -5.38 -26.99
N PRO A 131 -26.01 -4.47 -27.95
CA PRO A 131 -24.68 -4.02 -28.42
C PRO A 131 -23.90 -3.26 -27.33
N TYR A 132 -22.57 -3.34 -27.37
CA TYR A 132 -21.68 -2.74 -26.36
C TYR A 132 -20.97 -1.49 -26.88
N LYS A 133 -20.66 -1.42 -28.18
CA LYS A 133 -19.91 -0.32 -28.78
C LYS A 133 -20.60 1.02 -28.57
N GLU A 134 -21.82 1.19 -29.06
CA GLU A 134 -22.52 2.47 -29.02
C GLU A 134 -22.71 3.00 -27.59
N PRO A 135 -23.15 2.20 -26.59
CA PRO A 135 -23.24 2.66 -25.21
C PRO A 135 -21.88 3.06 -24.62
N ILE A 136 -20.79 2.36 -24.96
CA ILE A 136 -19.45 2.72 -24.45
C ILE A 136 -18.98 4.04 -25.06
N LEU A 137 -19.26 4.29 -26.35
CA LEU A 137 -18.97 5.56 -27.01
C LEU A 137 -19.81 6.71 -26.46
N GLN A 138 -21.07 6.44 -26.06
CA GLN A 138 -21.92 7.42 -25.38
C GLN A 138 -21.37 7.82 -24.00
N ILE A 139 -20.70 6.90 -23.30
CA ILE A 139 -20.05 7.21 -22.03
C ILE A 139 -18.83 8.10 -22.27
N ASN A 140 -17.97 7.71 -23.20
CA ASN A 140 -16.84 8.53 -23.58
C ASN A 140 -16.46 8.29 -25.06
N PRO A 141 -16.57 9.30 -25.93
CA PRO A 141 -16.24 9.17 -27.35
C PRO A 141 -14.80 8.74 -27.63
N ILE A 142 -13.86 8.97 -26.70
CA ILE A 142 -12.44 8.60 -26.83
C ILE A 142 -12.25 7.11 -27.13
N TRP A 143 -13.15 6.24 -26.67
CA TRP A 143 -13.09 4.80 -26.95
C TRP A 143 -13.28 4.47 -28.45
N GLY A 144 -13.79 5.41 -29.24
CA GLY A 144 -13.94 5.29 -30.70
C GLY A 144 -12.70 5.69 -31.48
N GLU A 145 -11.71 6.31 -30.82
CA GLU A 145 -10.46 6.74 -31.45
C GLU A 145 -9.45 5.58 -31.45
N VAL A 146 -8.76 5.37 -32.57
CA VAL A 146 -7.75 4.32 -32.72
C VAL A 146 -6.60 4.50 -31.73
N GLU A 147 -6.23 5.76 -31.47
CA GLU A 147 -5.12 6.17 -30.61
C GLU A 147 -5.27 5.66 -29.17
N THR A 148 -6.50 5.61 -28.65
CA THR A 148 -6.86 5.08 -27.33
C THR A 148 -6.42 3.63 -27.14
N TRP A 149 -6.40 2.85 -28.22
CA TRP A 149 -6.10 1.42 -28.19
C TRP A 149 -4.62 1.11 -28.47
N LEU A 150 -3.85 2.06 -29.01
CA LEU A 150 -2.44 1.83 -29.35
C LEU A 150 -1.57 1.47 -28.13
N PRO A 151 -1.69 2.12 -26.95
CA PRO A 151 -0.93 1.72 -25.76
C PRO A 151 -1.25 0.27 -25.32
N LEU A 152 -2.53 -0.11 -25.39
CA LEU A 152 -3.00 -1.45 -25.04
C LEU A 152 -2.47 -2.49 -26.04
N SER A 153 -2.48 -2.16 -27.33
CA SER A 153 -1.91 -2.99 -28.39
C SER A 153 -0.40 -3.19 -28.18
N LYS A 154 0.34 -2.14 -27.84
CA LYS A 154 1.78 -2.22 -27.57
C LYS A 154 2.12 -3.23 -26.47
N ILE A 155 1.34 -3.29 -25.38
CA ILE A 155 1.50 -4.31 -24.33
C ILE A 155 1.38 -5.72 -24.90
N VAL A 156 0.42 -5.94 -25.80
CA VAL A 156 0.19 -7.24 -26.43
C VAL A 156 1.29 -7.58 -27.43
N GLN A 157 1.69 -6.65 -28.30
CA GLN A 157 2.74 -6.88 -29.29
C GLN A 157 4.09 -7.19 -28.62
N ASN A 158 4.48 -6.42 -27.60
CA ASN A 158 5.69 -6.71 -26.82
C ASN A 158 5.71 -8.15 -26.26
N ALA A 159 4.55 -8.69 -25.90
CA ALA A 159 4.43 -10.05 -25.40
C ALA A 159 4.50 -11.11 -26.50
N LEU A 160 4.04 -10.79 -27.72
CA LEU A 160 4.08 -11.66 -28.89
C LEU A 160 5.48 -11.71 -29.52
N ASP A 161 6.17 -10.58 -29.54
CA ASP A 161 7.53 -10.43 -30.08
C ASP A 161 8.60 -11.03 -29.18
N TYR A 162 8.25 -11.39 -27.94
CA TYR A 162 9.19 -11.96 -26.98
C TYR A 162 9.73 -13.33 -27.45
N GLN A 163 11.04 -13.37 -27.67
CA GLN A 163 11.78 -14.58 -28.01
C GLN A 163 12.29 -15.27 -26.75
N GLY A 164 12.02 -16.57 -26.63
CA GLY A 164 12.45 -17.37 -25.47
C GLY A 164 11.85 -18.78 -25.45
N SER A 165 12.05 -19.50 -24.36
CA SER A 165 11.47 -20.83 -24.17
C SER A 165 9.94 -20.79 -24.18
N LYS A 166 9.30 -21.93 -24.43
CA LYS A 166 7.82 -22.06 -24.39
C LYS A 166 7.24 -21.67 -23.03
N LYS A 167 7.98 -21.92 -21.94
CA LYS A 167 7.57 -21.59 -20.57
C LYS A 167 7.64 -20.08 -20.34
N GLU A 168 8.72 -19.43 -20.78
CA GLU A 168 8.88 -17.98 -20.65
C GLU A 168 7.83 -17.22 -21.46
N ARG A 169 7.60 -17.59 -22.72
CA ARG A 169 6.54 -17.00 -23.56
C ARG A 169 5.16 -17.05 -22.89
N ARG A 170 4.79 -18.21 -22.31
CA ARG A 170 3.53 -18.33 -21.55
C ARG A 170 3.48 -17.41 -20.33
N ASN A 171 4.59 -17.23 -19.62
CA ASN A 171 4.66 -16.33 -18.48
C ASN A 171 4.57 -14.86 -18.90
N VAL A 172 5.19 -14.49 -20.02
CA VAL A 172 5.12 -13.14 -20.60
C VAL A 172 3.70 -12.82 -21.05
N GLU A 173 3.04 -13.70 -21.81
CA GLU A 173 1.63 -13.52 -22.18
C GLU A 173 0.73 -13.43 -20.94
N LYS A 174 0.99 -14.23 -19.91
CA LYS A 174 0.25 -14.15 -18.64
C LYS A 174 0.42 -12.78 -18.00
N ARG A 175 1.66 -12.26 -17.91
CA ARG A 175 1.95 -10.93 -17.36
C ARG A 175 1.29 -9.83 -18.17
N ALA A 176 1.34 -9.88 -19.50
CA ALA A 176 0.69 -8.91 -20.37
C ALA A 176 -0.82 -8.82 -20.14
N LYS A 177 -1.51 -9.94 -19.86
CA LYS A 177 -2.94 -9.92 -19.49
C LYS A 177 -3.21 -9.17 -18.18
N PHE A 178 -2.31 -9.26 -17.20
CA PHE A 178 -2.42 -8.48 -15.95
C PHE A 178 -2.08 -7.02 -16.18
N GLU A 179 -1.03 -6.73 -16.94
CA GLU A 179 -0.60 -5.38 -17.30
C GLU A 179 -1.71 -4.63 -18.04
N LEU A 180 -2.33 -5.28 -19.03
CA LEU A 180 -3.48 -4.77 -19.77
C LEU A 180 -4.66 -4.39 -18.85
N CYS A 181 -4.94 -5.21 -17.83
CA CYS A 181 -5.99 -4.92 -16.87
C CYS A 181 -5.62 -3.79 -15.91
N SER A 182 -4.34 -3.71 -15.52
CA SER A 182 -3.83 -2.66 -14.65
C SER A 182 -3.73 -1.30 -15.35
N TYR A 183 -3.67 -1.29 -16.68
CA TYR A 183 -3.76 -0.06 -17.47
C TYR A 183 -5.19 0.50 -17.45
N LEU A 184 -6.19 -0.40 -17.55
CA LEU A 184 -7.61 -0.03 -17.63
C LEU A 184 -8.29 0.16 -16.27
N THR A 185 -7.69 -0.36 -15.19
CA THR A 185 -8.31 -0.44 -13.87
C THR A 185 -7.25 -0.28 -12.78
N PRO A 186 -7.62 0.13 -11.55
CA PRO A 186 -6.66 0.23 -10.43
C PRO A 186 -6.16 -1.14 -9.93
N LEU A 187 -6.53 -2.25 -10.58
CA LEU A 187 -6.25 -3.60 -10.12
C LEU A 187 -4.97 -4.16 -10.74
N LYS A 188 -4.01 -4.51 -9.88
CA LYS A 188 -2.77 -5.21 -10.28
C LYS A 188 -2.91 -6.74 -10.38
N ASN A 189 -4.01 -7.31 -9.86
CA ASN A 189 -4.21 -8.76 -9.73
C ASN A 189 -5.41 -9.28 -10.55
N ALA A 190 -5.91 -8.49 -11.49
CA ALA A 190 -6.96 -8.90 -12.43
C ALA A 190 -6.36 -9.04 -13.83
N ALA A 191 -6.94 -9.91 -14.67
CA ALA A 191 -6.42 -10.20 -16.00
C ALA A 191 -7.48 -9.94 -17.08
N CYS A 192 -7.13 -9.15 -18.09
CA CYS A 192 -7.97 -8.85 -19.25
C CYS A 192 -7.72 -9.86 -20.37
N SER A 193 -8.11 -11.12 -20.15
CA SER A 193 -7.78 -12.21 -21.07
C SER A 193 -8.58 -12.19 -22.38
N LYS A 194 -9.81 -11.66 -22.38
CA LYS A 194 -10.63 -11.60 -23.60
C LYS A 194 -10.18 -10.44 -24.46
N LEU A 195 -9.94 -9.29 -23.85
CA LEU A 195 -9.42 -8.12 -24.56
C LEU A 195 -8.04 -8.42 -25.18
N PHE A 196 -7.15 -9.09 -24.44
CA PHE A 196 -5.86 -9.56 -24.97
C PHE A 196 -6.03 -10.41 -26.24
N LYS A 197 -7.05 -11.27 -26.29
CA LYS A 197 -7.31 -12.13 -27.45
C LYS A 197 -7.72 -11.32 -28.68
N GLU A 198 -8.54 -10.28 -28.51
CA GLU A 198 -8.97 -9.43 -29.63
C GLU A 198 -7.83 -8.50 -30.08
N LEU A 199 -7.10 -7.89 -29.15
CA LEU A 199 -5.92 -7.06 -29.45
C LEU A 199 -4.82 -7.82 -30.21
N LYS A 200 -4.65 -9.11 -29.94
CA LYS A 200 -3.67 -9.96 -30.65
C LYS A 200 -3.93 -10.04 -32.16
N GLY A 201 -5.19 -9.93 -32.60
CA GLY A 201 -5.58 -10.04 -34.00
C GLY A 201 -5.94 -8.71 -34.66
N TRP A 202 -5.70 -7.58 -33.98
CA TRP A 202 -6.10 -6.26 -34.44
C TRP A 202 -5.02 -5.61 -35.31
N ASP A 203 -5.44 -4.88 -36.34
CA ASP A 203 -4.58 -4.26 -37.36
C ASP A 203 -3.95 -2.93 -36.92
N GLN A 204 -4.37 -2.39 -35.77
CA GLN A 204 -3.91 -1.10 -35.21
C GLN A 204 -4.29 0.13 -36.05
N GLN A 205 -5.18 -0.02 -37.03
CA GLN A 205 -5.56 1.04 -37.96
C GLN A 205 -7.07 1.28 -37.96
N THR A 206 -7.87 0.24 -37.74
CA THR A 206 -9.32 0.35 -37.77
C THR A 206 -9.91 0.53 -36.39
N VAL A 207 -10.98 1.32 -36.30
CA VAL A 207 -11.75 1.45 -35.05
C VAL A 207 -12.27 0.07 -34.65
N PRO A 208 -12.06 -0.38 -33.41
CA PRO A 208 -12.51 -1.70 -32.99
C PRO A 208 -14.00 -1.97 -33.23
N ASP A 209 -14.29 -3.24 -33.53
CA ASP A 209 -15.62 -3.73 -33.82
C ASP A 209 -16.41 -4.11 -32.55
N GLU A 210 -17.67 -4.50 -32.72
CA GLU A 210 -18.54 -4.89 -31.61
C GLU A 210 -17.99 -6.08 -30.79
N LYS A 211 -17.25 -6.98 -31.43
CA LYS A 211 -16.61 -8.12 -30.73
C LYS A 211 -15.53 -7.64 -29.77
N PHE A 212 -14.77 -6.62 -30.17
CA PHE A 212 -13.76 -6.00 -29.34
C PHE A 212 -14.36 -5.29 -28.12
N PHE A 213 -15.40 -4.47 -28.32
CA PHE A 213 -16.10 -3.79 -27.23
C PHE A 213 -16.78 -4.78 -26.27
N LYS A 214 -17.31 -5.89 -26.80
CA LYS A 214 -17.79 -7.01 -25.97
C LYS A 214 -16.67 -7.60 -25.11
N ALA A 215 -15.47 -7.79 -25.65
CA ALA A 215 -14.33 -8.30 -24.89
C ALA A 215 -13.91 -7.34 -23.76
N LEU A 216 -13.79 -6.04 -24.07
CA LEU A 216 -13.54 -4.98 -23.09
C LEU A 216 -14.60 -5.02 -21.97
N TYR A 217 -15.88 -4.95 -22.32
CA TYR A 217 -16.98 -4.96 -21.36
C TYR A 217 -16.93 -6.17 -20.42
N LYS A 218 -16.69 -7.38 -20.96
CA LYS A 218 -16.66 -8.60 -20.15
C LYS A 218 -15.48 -8.64 -19.20
N ASP A 219 -14.33 -8.10 -19.57
CA ASP A 219 -13.15 -8.06 -18.71
C ASP A 219 -13.29 -6.95 -17.65
N LEU A 220 -13.74 -5.75 -18.02
CA LEU A 220 -14.06 -4.67 -17.06
C LEU A 220 -15.17 -5.08 -16.09
N SER A 221 -16.20 -5.79 -16.53
CA SER A 221 -17.24 -6.32 -15.64
C SER A 221 -16.70 -7.33 -14.63
N SER A 222 -15.68 -8.11 -15.00
CA SER A 222 -14.99 -9.01 -14.08
C SER A 222 -14.13 -8.22 -13.09
N ALA A 223 -13.39 -7.22 -13.59
CA ALA A 223 -12.56 -6.33 -12.79
C ALA A 223 -13.40 -5.56 -11.75
N HIS A 224 -14.55 -5.00 -12.15
CA HIS A 224 -15.51 -4.32 -11.26
C HIS A 224 -15.94 -5.19 -10.08
N LYS A 225 -16.26 -6.47 -10.32
CA LYS A 225 -16.62 -7.40 -9.24
C LYS A 225 -15.46 -7.63 -8.27
N PHE A 226 -14.24 -7.74 -8.80
CA PHE A 226 -13.05 -7.94 -8.00
C PHE A 226 -12.69 -6.70 -7.17
N LEU A 227 -12.82 -5.51 -7.77
CA LEU A 227 -12.67 -4.22 -7.11
C LEU A 227 -13.67 -4.10 -5.95
N ALA A 228 -14.96 -4.32 -6.21
CA ALA A 228 -15.99 -4.30 -5.17
C ALA A 228 -15.68 -5.30 -4.03
N GLY A 229 -15.20 -6.51 -4.35
CA GLY A 229 -14.80 -7.50 -3.35
C GLY A 229 -13.64 -7.04 -2.46
N LYS A 230 -12.58 -6.48 -3.06
CA LYS A 230 -11.42 -5.95 -2.33
C LYS A 230 -11.79 -4.74 -1.48
N SER A 231 -12.44 -3.74 -2.09
CA SER A 231 -12.85 -2.52 -1.40
C SER A 231 -13.83 -2.82 -0.26
N SER A 232 -14.73 -3.80 -0.42
CA SER A 232 -15.63 -4.24 0.67
C SER A 232 -14.92 -4.83 1.89
N THR A 233 -13.76 -5.46 1.70
CA THR A 233 -12.96 -6.00 2.81
C THR A 233 -12.33 -4.86 3.60
N ARG A 234 -11.82 -3.85 2.89
CA ARG A 234 -11.25 -2.66 3.50
C ARG A 234 -12.30 -1.83 4.26
N LEU A 235 -13.46 -1.61 3.65
CA LEU A 235 -14.63 -0.96 4.28
C LEU A 235 -14.99 -1.63 5.62
N ASN A 236 -14.88 -2.95 5.67
CA ASN A 236 -15.21 -3.73 6.86
C ASN A 236 -14.24 -3.56 8.03
N TYR A 237 -13.01 -3.10 7.79
CA TYR A 237 -12.08 -2.75 8.87
C TYR A 237 -12.51 -1.49 9.62
N GLU A 238 -13.09 -0.51 8.90
CA GLU A 238 -13.63 0.70 9.52
C GLU A 238 -14.92 0.41 10.29
N LYS A 239 -15.89 -0.25 9.64
CA LYS A 239 -17.14 -0.64 10.29
C LYS A 239 -17.51 -2.08 9.94
N PRO A 240 -17.57 -2.99 10.93
CA PRO A 240 -18.01 -4.35 10.70
C PRO A 240 -19.41 -4.40 10.07
N GLY A 241 -19.56 -5.23 9.03
CA GLY A 241 -20.83 -5.40 8.32
C GLY A 241 -20.82 -4.83 6.89
N TRP A 242 -19.90 -3.92 6.56
CA TRP A 242 -19.78 -3.39 5.20
C TRP A 242 -19.62 -4.46 4.14
N LYS A 243 -18.80 -5.48 4.40
CA LYS A 243 -18.55 -6.55 3.42
C LYS A 243 -19.83 -7.26 2.98
N SER A 244 -20.70 -7.59 3.93
CA SER A 244 -21.98 -8.23 3.62
C SER A 244 -22.99 -7.25 3.02
N LEU A 245 -22.99 -5.99 3.47
CA LEU A 245 -23.83 -4.92 2.94
C LEU A 245 -23.56 -4.69 1.46
N ILE A 246 -22.29 -4.46 1.07
CA ILE A 246 -21.88 -4.26 -0.32
C ILE A 246 -22.20 -5.50 -1.16
N LYS A 247 -21.87 -6.70 -0.69
CA LYS A 247 -22.15 -7.95 -1.41
C LYS A 247 -23.65 -8.12 -1.72
N LYS A 248 -24.52 -7.84 -0.74
CA LYS A 248 -25.98 -7.94 -0.91
C LYS A 248 -26.50 -6.83 -1.84
N SER A 249 -25.95 -5.63 -1.73
CA SER A 249 -26.32 -4.46 -2.53
C SER A 249 -25.96 -4.65 -3.99
N VAL A 250 -24.70 -4.94 -4.33
CA VAL A 250 -24.25 -5.17 -5.72
C VAL A 250 -25.07 -6.26 -6.43
N ARG A 251 -25.54 -7.28 -5.70
CA ARG A 251 -26.39 -8.35 -6.25
C ARG A 251 -27.81 -7.88 -6.60
N ASN A 252 -28.39 -6.96 -5.83
CA ASN A 252 -29.79 -6.57 -5.95
C ASN A 252 -30.01 -5.18 -6.57
N ILE A 253 -29.00 -4.32 -6.54
CA ILE A 253 -29.09 -2.92 -7.00
C ILE A 253 -29.41 -2.82 -8.50
N LYS A 254 -29.02 -3.83 -9.29
CA LYS A 254 -29.36 -3.93 -10.72
C LYS A 254 -30.86 -4.11 -11.00
N LYS A 255 -31.69 -4.27 -9.97
CA LYS A 255 -33.15 -4.34 -10.06
C LYS A 255 -33.82 -2.99 -9.80
N ILE A 256 -33.05 -2.00 -9.34
CA ILE A 256 -33.53 -0.64 -9.14
C ILE A 256 -33.32 0.08 -10.46
N GLU A 257 -34.43 0.44 -11.12
CA GLU A 257 -34.36 1.03 -12.47
C GLU A 257 -34.46 2.55 -12.44
N ASN A 258 -35.13 3.13 -11.44
CA ASN A 258 -35.41 4.55 -11.30
C ASN A 258 -35.38 4.98 -9.82
N PRO A 259 -35.17 6.28 -9.53
CA PRO A 259 -35.34 6.87 -8.20
C PRO A 259 -36.75 6.61 -7.61
N PRO A 260 -36.93 6.64 -6.27
CA PRO A 260 -35.92 6.97 -5.26
C PRO A 260 -35.03 5.77 -4.87
N PHE A 261 -33.72 5.96 -4.94
CA PHE A 261 -32.68 5.05 -4.51
C PHE A 261 -32.61 4.88 -3.00
N LYS A 262 -32.91 5.92 -2.21
CA LYS A 262 -32.89 5.82 -0.74
C LYS A 262 -33.77 4.71 -0.21
N GLU A 263 -35.05 4.74 -0.54
CA GLU A 263 -36.01 3.73 -0.10
C GLU A 263 -35.68 2.35 -0.66
N ALA A 264 -35.30 2.29 -1.94
CA ALA A 264 -34.98 1.05 -2.61
C ALA A 264 -33.74 0.36 -2.01
N MET A 265 -32.71 1.12 -1.64
CA MET A 265 -31.52 0.61 -0.98
C MET A 265 -31.80 0.15 0.46
N ILE A 266 -32.58 0.91 1.23
CA ILE A 266 -33.03 0.50 2.58
C ILE A 266 -33.84 -0.80 2.52
N LYS A 267 -34.68 -0.97 1.48
CA LYS A 267 -35.41 -2.22 1.24
C LYS A 267 -34.49 -3.40 0.91
N ILE A 268 -33.38 -3.17 0.20
CA ILE A 268 -32.36 -4.21 -0.03
C ILE A 268 -31.72 -4.62 1.31
N ASP A 269 -31.32 -3.66 2.13
CA ASP A 269 -30.73 -3.89 3.45
C ASP A 269 -30.96 -2.71 4.39
N LYS A 270 -31.53 -2.98 5.57
CA LYS A 270 -31.88 -1.96 6.57
C LYS A 270 -30.69 -1.11 7.01
N ARG A 271 -29.46 -1.61 6.89
CA ARG A 271 -28.23 -0.86 7.25
C ARG A 271 -27.96 0.34 6.35
N TRP A 272 -28.55 0.42 5.17
CA TRP A 272 -28.51 1.66 4.38
C TRP A 272 -29.27 2.81 5.04
N GLY A 273 -30.18 2.49 5.98
CA GLY A 273 -30.87 3.45 6.84
C GLY A 273 -30.16 3.71 8.17
N ASP A 274 -28.94 3.23 8.35
CA ASP A 274 -28.11 3.51 9.52
C ASP A 274 -27.05 4.58 9.16
N VAL A 275 -27.17 5.74 9.81
CA VAL A 275 -26.29 6.91 9.63
C VAL A 275 -24.83 6.54 9.89
N ALA A 276 -24.56 5.62 10.82
CA ALA A 276 -23.20 5.23 11.19
C ALA A 276 -22.45 4.51 10.06
N PHE A 277 -23.16 3.87 9.12
CA PHE A 277 -22.51 3.37 7.91
C PHE A 277 -22.05 4.54 7.04
N TRP A 278 -22.92 5.50 6.74
CA TRP A 278 -22.58 6.67 5.94
C TRP A 278 -21.45 7.50 6.56
N GLN A 279 -21.47 7.71 7.89
CA GLN A 279 -20.42 8.45 8.59
C GLN A 279 -19.05 7.77 8.45
N SER A 280 -19.00 6.43 8.47
CA SER A 280 -17.74 5.70 8.29
C SER A 280 -17.10 5.93 6.91
N LEU A 281 -17.87 6.26 5.87
CA LEU A 281 -17.34 6.59 4.53
C LEU A 281 -16.49 7.86 4.54
N VAL A 282 -16.79 8.82 5.42
CA VAL A 282 -16.05 10.09 5.54
C VAL A 282 -14.60 9.86 5.93
N VAL A 283 -14.34 8.82 6.74
CA VAL A 283 -12.98 8.43 7.17
C VAL A 283 -12.19 7.80 6.00
N MET A 284 -12.87 7.17 5.04
CA MET A 284 -12.26 6.46 3.91
C MET A 284 -12.17 7.28 2.62
N LYS A 285 -12.72 8.50 2.61
CA LYS A 285 -12.79 9.31 1.40
C LYS A 285 -11.41 9.74 0.89
N ASP A 286 -10.44 9.90 1.79
CA ASP A 286 -9.10 10.36 1.39
C ASP A 286 -8.28 9.17 0.87
N PRO A 287 -7.59 9.30 -0.28
CA PRO A 287 -6.80 8.21 -0.86
C PRO A 287 -5.59 7.82 0.00
N TYR A 288 -5.14 8.72 0.87
CA TYR A 288 -4.07 8.48 1.82
C TYR A 288 -4.58 8.75 3.23
N THR A 289 -4.31 7.81 4.15
CA THR A 289 -4.79 7.92 5.54
C THR A 289 -3.70 7.57 6.55
N SER A 290 -3.53 8.41 7.55
CA SER A 290 -2.70 8.10 8.72
C SER A 290 -3.42 7.22 9.75
N GLY A 291 -4.66 6.79 9.49
CA GLY A 291 -5.48 6.01 10.42
C GLY A 291 -4.82 4.70 10.86
N TYR A 292 -4.07 4.05 9.96
CA TYR A 292 -3.33 2.83 10.30
C TYR A 292 -2.19 3.07 11.30
N PHE A 293 -1.53 4.23 11.23
CA PHE A 293 -0.53 4.61 12.22
C PHE A 293 -1.18 4.96 13.57
N LEU A 294 -2.32 5.63 13.54
CA LEU A 294 -3.08 5.91 14.77
C LEU A 294 -3.48 4.61 15.48
N ASN A 295 -3.85 3.56 14.73
CA ASN A 295 -4.16 2.26 15.31
C ASN A 295 -2.98 1.70 16.13
N ALA A 296 -1.73 1.92 15.70
CA ALA A 296 -0.54 1.47 16.46
C ALA A 296 -0.39 2.16 17.82
N PHE A 297 -1.04 3.32 18.00
CA PHE A 297 -1.12 4.07 19.25
C PHE A 297 -2.49 3.92 19.94
N ASP A 298 -3.24 2.86 19.61
CA ASP A 298 -4.59 2.60 20.13
C ASP A 298 -5.57 3.76 19.88
N ARG A 299 -5.39 4.49 18.78
CA ARG A 299 -6.22 5.64 18.35
C ARG A 299 -6.85 5.41 16.99
N LYS A 300 -7.89 6.18 16.68
CA LYS A 300 -8.53 6.23 15.35
C LYS A 300 -9.07 7.60 15.03
N PHE A 301 -9.45 7.79 13.77
CA PHE A 301 -10.29 8.92 13.38
C PHE A 301 -11.74 8.66 13.72
N ASP A 302 -12.40 9.68 14.24
CA ASP A 302 -13.85 9.75 14.34
C ASP A 302 -14.46 10.32 13.04
N GLU A 303 -15.79 10.36 12.96
CA GLU A 303 -16.58 10.83 11.81
C GLU A 303 -16.31 12.30 11.44
N ARG A 304 -15.84 13.08 12.42
CA ARG A 304 -15.38 14.47 12.25
C ARG A 304 -13.89 14.59 11.95
N LYS A 305 -13.18 13.48 11.71
CA LYS A 305 -11.72 13.36 11.57
C LYS A 305 -10.93 13.83 12.80
N ASN A 306 -11.55 13.81 13.97
CA ASN A 306 -10.84 14.01 15.23
C ASN A 306 -10.13 12.72 15.65
N ILE A 307 -8.96 12.84 16.28
CA ILE A 307 -8.23 11.69 16.81
C ILE A 307 -8.83 11.32 18.16
N VAL A 308 -9.42 10.13 18.24
CA VAL A 308 -10.03 9.57 19.45
C VAL A 308 -9.36 8.25 19.83
N MET A 309 -9.52 7.81 21.08
CA MET A 309 -9.09 6.48 21.49
C MET A 309 -9.93 5.39 20.81
N GLN A 310 -9.32 4.24 20.55
CA GLN A 310 -10.04 3.04 20.16
C GLN A 310 -10.96 2.55 21.29
N PRO A 311 -12.01 1.77 21.00
CA PRO A 311 -12.79 1.08 22.03
C PRO A 311 -11.88 0.17 22.86
N ASP A 312 -12.19 0.02 24.15
CA ASP A 312 -11.34 -0.71 25.12
C ASP A 312 -10.94 -2.12 24.66
N GLU A 313 -11.85 -2.83 23.98
CA GLU A 313 -11.62 -4.16 23.41
C GLU A 313 -10.51 -4.20 22.34
N ARG A 314 -10.18 -3.04 21.73
CA ARG A 314 -9.17 -2.91 20.67
C ARG A 314 -7.90 -2.17 21.11
N GLN A 315 -7.84 -1.65 22.33
CA GLN A 315 -6.67 -0.97 22.87
C GLN A 315 -5.62 -1.97 23.35
N VAL A 316 -4.88 -2.56 22.41
CA VAL A 316 -3.93 -3.65 22.69
C VAL A 316 -2.49 -3.25 22.36
N TYR A 317 -2.29 -2.34 21.40
CA TYR A 317 -0.97 -2.08 20.85
C TYR A 317 -0.06 -1.37 21.84
N VAL A 318 -0.48 -0.26 22.45
CA VAL A 318 0.35 0.53 23.36
C VAL A 318 0.77 -0.29 24.58
N MET A 319 -0.16 -1.07 25.12
CA MET A 319 0.11 -1.99 26.23
C MET A 319 1.17 -3.03 25.85
N LEU A 320 1.09 -3.63 24.67
CA LEU A 320 2.09 -4.59 24.18
C LEU A 320 3.45 -3.94 23.95
N TRP A 321 3.50 -2.73 23.38
CA TRP A 321 4.75 -1.98 23.18
C TRP A 321 5.47 -1.73 24.49
N TRP A 322 4.74 -1.30 25.53
CA TRP A 322 5.37 -1.06 26.83
C TRP A 322 5.88 -2.35 27.46
N ARG A 323 5.13 -3.45 27.37
CA ARG A 323 5.55 -4.75 27.89
C ARG A 323 6.81 -5.27 27.18
N THR A 324 6.89 -5.17 25.86
CA THR A 324 8.05 -5.64 25.09
C THR A 324 9.27 -4.75 25.30
N LEU A 325 9.09 -3.42 25.30
CA LEU A 325 10.18 -2.48 25.59
C LEU A 325 10.74 -2.71 27.00
N LEU A 326 9.87 -2.81 28.00
CA LEU A 326 10.28 -3.07 29.37
C LEU A 326 11.01 -4.40 29.51
N LEU A 327 10.49 -5.48 28.92
CA LEU A 327 11.16 -6.79 28.94
C LEU A 327 12.53 -6.73 28.26
N SER A 328 12.62 -6.12 27.08
CA SER A 328 13.89 -5.97 26.36
C SER A 328 14.91 -5.14 27.15
N PHE A 329 14.45 -4.10 27.84
CA PHE A 329 15.28 -3.25 28.69
C PHE A 329 15.80 -4.02 29.90
N ILE A 330 14.92 -4.76 30.60
CA ILE A 330 15.29 -5.59 31.76
C ILE A 330 16.31 -6.66 31.34
N VAL A 331 16.06 -7.36 30.23
CA VAL A 331 16.98 -8.38 29.71
C VAL A 331 18.32 -7.75 29.33
N THR A 332 18.32 -6.61 28.64
CA THR A 332 19.56 -5.90 28.25
C THR A 332 20.38 -5.49 29.47
N MET A 333 19.75 -4.92 30.49
CA MET A 333 20.42 -4.58 31.74
C MET A 333 20.94 -5.82 32.46
N GLY A 334 20.14 -6.90 32.53
CA GLY A 334 20.54 -8.18 33.09
C GLY A 334 21.76 -8.77 32.37
N CYS A 335 21.77 -8.74 31.04
CA CYS A 335 22.90 -9.17 30.23
C CYS A 335 24.13 -8.32 30.51
N LEU A 336 24.04 -6.99 30.56
CA LEU A 336 25.20 -6.15 30.84
C LEU A 336 25.77 -6.39 32.24
N LEU A 337 24.90 -6.51 33.25
CA LEU A 337 25.28 -6.75 34.64
C LEU A 337 25.95 -8.11 34.85
N LEU A 338 25.57 -9.14 34.08
CA LEU A 338 26.16 -10.48 34.17
C LEU A 338 27.34 -10.67 33.20
N ALA A 339 27.23 -10.20 31.97
CA ALA A 339 28.22 -10.40 30.92
C ALA A 339 29.50 -9.60 31.18
N TYR A 340 29.40 -8.37 31.70
CA TYR A 340 30.60 -7.56 31.93
C TYR A 340 31.53 -8.15 33.00
N PRO A 341 31.04 -8.53 34.21
CA PRO A 341 31.89 -9.17 35.20
C PRO A 341 32.40 -10.54 34.76
N THR A 342 31.58 -11.33 34.06
CA THR A 342 32.01 -12.65 33.55
C THR A 342 33.09 -12.52 32.49
N ALA A 343 32.98 -11.57 31.56
CA ALA A 343 34.03 -11.29 30.58
C ALA A 343 35.33 -10.80 31.23
N HIS A 344 35.22 -9.92 32.24
CA HIS A 344 36.39 -9.46 33.00
C HIS A 344 37.06 -10.62 33.77
N LEU A 345 36.27 -11.50 34.38
CA LEU A 345 36.78 -12.69 35.08
C LEU A 345 37.49 -13.65 34.10
N LEU A 346 36.88 -13.93 32.95
CA LEU A 346 37.48 -14.77 31.91
C LEU A 346 38.81 -14.22 31.37
N ALA A 347 38.94 -12.89 31.30
CA ALA A 347 40.15 -12.22 30.84
C ALA A 347 41.30 -12.21 31.87
N THR A 348 40.99 -12.37 33.16
CA THR A 348 41.97 -12.29 34.25
C THR A 348 42.40 -13.66 34.81
N LEU A 349 41.62 -14.71 34.58
CA LEU A 349 41.90 -16.07 35.08
C LEU A 349 42.97 -16.82 34.26
N PRO A 350 43.68 -17.79 34.87
CA PRO A 350 44.59 -18.69 34.15
C PRO A 350 43.87 -19.49 33.05
N LEU A 351 44.54 -19.68 31.91
CA LEU A 351 44.01 -20.31 30.68
C LEU A 351 43.21 -21.61 30.89
N ARG A 352 43.61 -22.46 31.85
CA ARG A 352 42.92 -23.73 32.13
C ARG A 352 41.48 -23.53 32.63
N TYR A 353 41.27 -22.59 33.53
CA TYR A 353 39.94 -22.30 34.10
C TYR A 353 39.11 -21.42 33.16
N SER A 354 39.75 -20.50 32.44
CA SER A 354 39.08 -19.64 31.45
C SER A 354 38.48 -20.47 30.31
N ASN A 355 39.21 -21.45 29.77
CA ASN A 355 38.71 -22.34 28.71
C ASN A 355 37.50 -23.19 29.16
N LEU A 356 37.50 -23.68 30.41
CA LEU A 356 36.38 -24.44 30.97
C LEU A 356 35.11 -23.57 31.07
N LEU A 357 35.25 -22.35 31.60
CA LEU A 357 34.14 -21.40 31.72
C LEU A 357 33.63 -20.94 30.35
N MET A 358 34.51 -20.76 29.36
CA MET A 358 34.12 -20.47 27.98
C MET A 358 33.22 -21.57 27.39
N ILE A 359 33.54 -22.85 27.64
CA ILE A 359 32.68 -23.97 27.21
C ILE A 359 31.31 -23.89 27.89
N CYS A 360 31.25 -23.62 29.19
CA CYS A 360 29.97 -23.49 29.92
C CYS A 360 29.09 -22.35 29.38
N VAL A 361 29.68 -21.23 28.98
CA VAL A 361 28.95 -20.09 28.39
C VAL A 361 28.48 -20.39 26.96
N LEU A 362 29.27 -21.14 26.19
CA LEU A 362 28.94 -21.47 24.80
C LEU A 362 27.97 -22.65 24.69
N MET A 363 28.00 -23.62 25.62
CA MET A 363 27.16 -24.83 25.59
C MET A 363 25.67 -24.55 25.30
N PRO A 364 25.00 -23.56 25.94
CA PRO A 364 23.60 -23.24 25.67
C PRO A 364 23.30 -22.84 24.22
N PHE A 365 24.26 -22.27 23.50
CA PHE A 365 24.10 -21.94 22.08
C PHE A 365 24.08 -23.18 21.18
N TRP A 366 24.60 -24.31 21.67
CA TRP A 366 24.68 -25.57 20.92
C TRP A 366 23.63 -26.60 21.35
N THR A 367 22.95 -26.36 22.49
CA THR A 367 21.94 -27.27 23.04
C THR A 367 20.50 -26.73 22.95
N SER A 368 20.33 -25.46 22.58
CA SER A 368 19.03 -24.83 22.32
C SER A 368 18.76 -24.70 20.83
#